data_AF-A0A973BDN3-F1
#
_entry.id   AF-A0A973BDN3-F1
#
_cell.length_a   1.000
_cell.length_b   1.000
_cell.length_c   1.000
_cell.angle_alpha   90.00
_cell.angle_beta   90.00
_cell.angle_gamma   90.00
#
_symmetry.space_group_name_H-M   'P 1'
#
loop_
_entity.id
_entity.type
_entity.pdbx_description
1 polymer ?
#
loop_
_entity_poly.entity_id
_entity_poly.type
_entity_poly.pdbx_seq_one_letter_code
_entity_poly.pdbx_strand_id
1 'polypeptide(L)'
;MKQTVILILIIFMTSSCKRDLVKNGILMAEREAPIGFNHLRVFKDSTFEFEYTNFPNSKFYKGTINIENDTIFFNYNGKIPQFGNKAIIHKNHLIYTNGESRETLDIWLDSISK
;
A
#
# COMPACT_ATOMS: atom_id res chain seq x y z
N MET A 1 37.04 1.36 -29.31
CA MET A 1 36.87 0.92 -27.89
C MET A 1 36.20 1.96 -26.97
N LYS A 2 35.94 3.20 -27.39
CA LYS A 2 35.23 4.20 -26.55
C LYS A 2 33.70 4.21 -26.72
N GLN A 3 33.18 3.80 -27.87
CA GLN A 3 31.73 3.78 -28.13
C GLN A 3 31.01 2.57 -27.50
N THR A 4 31.70 1.44 -27.31
CA THR A 4 31.12 0.23 -26.71
C THR A 4 30.78 0.39 -25.23
N VAL A 5 31.46 1.29 -24.52
CA VAL A 5 31.24 1.56 -23.09
C VAL A 5 29.94 2.33 -22.84
N ILE A 6 29.55 3.20 -23.77
CA ILE A 6 28.34 4.04 -23.64
C ILE A 6 27.07 3.18 -23.75
N LEU A 7 27.08 2.14 -24.58
CA LEU A 7 25.91 1.27 -24.78
C LEU A 7 25.57 0.44 -23.54
N ILE A 8 26.57 0.06 -22.74
CA ILE A 8 26.41 -0.74 -21.51
C ILE A 8 25.80 0.10 -20.38
N LEU A 9 26.09 1.40 -20.35
CA LEU A 9 25.57 2.33 -19.34
C LEU A 9 24.05 2.59 -19.50
N ILE A 10 23.54 2.53 -20.73
CA ILE A 10 22.14 2.79 -21.05
C ILE A 10 21.23 1.61 -20.66
N ILE A 11 21.76 0.38 -20.73
CA ILE A 11 21.00 -0.85 -20.40
C ILE A 11 20.74 -0.95 -18.89
N PHE A 12 21.63 -0.41 -18.05
CA PHE A 12 21.51 -0.45 -16.58
C PHE A 12 20.42 0.46 -16.00
N MET A 13 19.87 1.41 -16.76
CA MET A 13 18.88 2.38 -16.28
C MET A 13 17.42 1.91 -16.41
N THR A 14 17.16 0.71 -16.96
CA THR A 14 15.78 0.26 -17.28
C THR A 14 15.18 -0.75 -16.31
N SER A 15 15.91 -1.20 -15.30
CA SER A 15 15.40 -2.10 -14.25
C SER A 15 14.81 -1.33 -13.05
N SER A 16 13.89 -0.40 -13.30
CA SER A 16 13.01 0.10 -12.23
C SER A 16 11.96 -0.97 -11.94
N CYS A 17 12.23 -1.82 -10.95
CA CYS A 17 11.36 -2.91 -10.51
C CYS A 17 10.10 -2.35 -9.82
N LYS A 18 9.07 -1.97 -10.59
CA LYS A 18 7.70 -1.81 -10.06
C LYS A 18 6.88 -3.09 -10.14
N ARG A 19 7.32 -4.08 -10.93
CA ARG A 19 6.58 -5.33 -11.19
C ARG A 19 6.53 -6.31 -10.02
N ASP A 20 7.52 -6.30 -9.13
CA ASP A 20 7.58 -7.25 -8.00
C ASP A 20 6.55 -6.95 -6.90
N LEU A 21 6.18 -5.68 -6.71
CA LEU A 21 5.21 -5.28 -5.67
C LEU A 21 3.82 -5.85 -5.92
N VAL A 22 3.37 -5.90 -7.18
CA VAL A 22 2.06 -6.49 -7.54
C VAL A 22 2.10 -8.01 -7.43
N LYS A 23 3.23 -8.65 -7.76
CA LYS A 23 3.37 -10.11 -7.78
C LYS A 23 3.23 -10.75 -6.38
N ASN A 24 3.59 -10.01 -5.34
CA ASN A 24 3.53 -10.45 -3.95
C ASN A 24 2.35 -9.86 -3.17
N GLY A 25 1.58 -8.97 -3.79
CA GLY A 25 0.38 -8.38 -3.21
C GLY A 25 -0.77 -9.36 -3.10
N ILE A 26 -1.48 -9.34 -1.97
CA ILE A 26 -2.74 -10.06 -1.77
C ILE A 26 -3.94 -9.11 -1.64
N LEU A 27 -3.70 -7.87 -1.23
CA LEU A 27 -4.69 -6.80 -1.21
C LEU A 27 -4.01 -5.48 -1.56
N MET A 28 -4.61 -4.73 -2.46
CA MET A 28 -4.17 -3.39 -2.80
C MET A 28 -5.38 -2.47 -2.87
N ALA A 29 -5.28 -1.34 -2.18
CA ALA A 29 -6.34 -0.35 -2.13
C ALA A 29 -5.78 1.06 -2.20
N GLU A 30 -6.52 1.97 -2.82
CA GLU A 30 -6.09 3.35 -2.96
C GLU A 30 -7.23 4.35 -2.88
N ARG A 31 -6.88 5.60 -2.55
CA ARG A 31 -7.77 6.74 -2.70
C ARG A 31 -7.00 7.87 -3.34
N GLU A 32 -7.47 8.33 -4.49
CA GLU A 32 -7.01 9.58 -5.07
C GLU A 32 -7.70 10.76 -4.36
N ALA A 33 -6.91 11.77 -4.02
CA ALA A 33 -7.42 13.05 -3.52
C ALA A 33 -6.94 14.18 -4.45
N PRO A 34 -7.64 15.33 -4.50
CA PRO A 34 -7.21 16.46 -5.31
C PRO A 34 -5.77 16.92 -5.04
N ILE A 35 -5.29 16.71 -3.81
CA ILE A 35 -3.93 17.03 -3.37
C ILE A 35 -3.42 15.89 -2.50
N GLY A 36 -3.09 14.76 -3.12
CA GLY A 36 -2.55 13.61 -2.41
C GLY A 36 -3.06 12.27 -2.89
N PHE A 37 -2.52 11.23 -2.30
CA PHE A 37 -2.97 9.86 -2.53
C PHE A 37 -2.71 9.03 -1.29
N ASN A 38 -3.59 8.07 -1.05
CA ASN A 38 -3.40 7.05 -0.04
C ASN A 38 -3.26 5.71 -0.74
N HIS A 39 -2.20 4.97 -0.46
CA HIS A 39 -2.00 3.62 -1.00
C HIS A 39 -1.76 2.63 0.12
N LEU A 40 -2.57 1.58 0.17
CA LEU A 40 -2.36 0.42 1.01
C LEU A 40 -1.90 -0.75 0.14
N ARG A 41 -0.83 -1.42 0.60
CA ARG A 41 -0.32 -2.66 0.03
C ARG A 41 -0.21 -3.72 1.12
N VAL A 42 -0.82 -4.87 0.91
CA VAL A 42 -0.71 -6.03 1.79
C VAL A 42 -0.06 -7.17 1.03
N PHE A 43 0.92 -7.82 1.65
CA PHE A 43 1.72 -8.86 1.03
C PHE A 43 1.41 -10.26 1.57
N LYS A 44 1.80 -11.29 0.83
CA LYS A 44 1.57 -12.72 1.17
C LYS A 44 2.15 -13.14 2.53
N ASP A 45 3.20 -12.48 3.00
CA ASP A 45 3.83 -12.74 4.30
C ASP A 45 3.12 -12.04 5.47
N SER A 46 1.90 -11.52 5.23
CA SER A 46 1.09 -10.76 6.19
C SER A 46 1.72 -9.45 6.64
N THR A 47 2.70 -8.92 5.90
CA THR A 47 3.18 -7.55 6.08
C THR A 47 2.36 -6.55 5.27
N PHE A 48 2.40 -5.27 5.65
CA PHE A 48 1.77 -4.20 4.89
C PHE A 48 2.60 -2.92 4.85
N GLU A 49 2.32 -2.12 3.83
CA GLU A 49 2.79 -0.74 3.68
C GLU A 49 1.59 0.17 3.41
N PHE A 50 1.53 1.31 4.10
CA PHE A 50 0.54 2.34 3.88
C PHE A 50 1.24 3.68 3.67
N GLU A 51 1.06 4.26 2.49
CA GLU A 51 1.53 5.59 2.15
C GLU A 51 0.37 6.57 2.25
N TYR A 52 0.52 7.58 3.10
CA TYR A 52 -0.42 8.69 3.27
C TYR A 52 0.24 9.97 2.78
N THR A 53 -0.18 10.49 1.63
CA THR A 53 0.42 11.69 1.03
C THR A 53 -0.58 12.83 1.01
N ASN A 54 -0.26 13.94 1.68
CA ASN A 54 -0.94 15.22 1.60
C ASN A 54 0.13 16.32 1.44
N PHE A 55 0.28 16.89 0.23
CA PHE A 55 1.34 17.85 -0.05
C PHE A 55 1.42 18.99 1.00
N PRO A 56 2.62 19.31 1.54
CA PRO A 56 3.95 18.79 1.19
C PRO A 56 4.38 17.55 2.01
N ASN A 57 3.50 17.01 2.85
CA ASN A 57 3.83 15.98 3.83
C ASN A 57 3.38 14.58 3.37
N SER A 58 4.30 13.63 3.40
CA SER A 58 3.99 12.20 3.27
C SER A 58 4.33 11.47 4.56
N LYS A 59 3.49 10.51 4.93
CA LYS A 59 3.71 9.61 6.06
C LYS A 59 3.65 8.18 5.56
N PHE A 60 4.62 7.39 5.99
CA PHE A 60 4.70 5.97 5.69
C PHE A 60 4.47 5.17 6.95
N TYR A 61 3.55 4.23 6.87
CA TYR A 61 3.25 3.29 7.92
C TYR A 61 3.52 1.88 7.42
N LYS A 62 4.02 1.02 8.31
CA LYS A 62 4.32 -0.36 8.02
C LYS A 62 4.08 -1.23 9.23
N GLY A 63 3.91 -2.52 9.00
CA GLY A 63 3.70 -3.48 10.06
C GLY A 63 3.21 -4.80 9.54
N THR A 64 2.47 -5.51 10.39
CA THR A 64 1.81 -6.77 10.04
C THR A 64 0.30 -6.63 10.10
N ILE A 65 -0.40 -7.58 9.49
CA ILE A 65 -1.85 -7.67 9.55
C ILE A 65 -2.30 -8.98 10.16
N ASN A 66 -3.49 -8.96 10.75
CA ASN A 66 -4.29 -10.13 11.03
C ASN A 66 -5.66 -9.97 10.36
N ILE A 67 -6.18 -11.03 9.75
CA ILE A 67 -7.46 -11.00 9.04
C ILE A 67 -8.42 -11.95 9.73
N GLU A 68 -9.56 -11.43 10.16
CA GLU A 68 -10.64 -12.21 10.74
C GLU A 68 -11.92 -11.88 9.99
N ASN A 69 -12.45 -12.84 9.23
CA ASN A 69 -13.59 -12.65 8.34
C ASN A 69 -13.35 -11.50 7.34
N ASP A 70 -14.20 -10.47 7.38
CA ASP A 70 -14.13 -9.26 6.56
C ASP A 70 -13.28 -8.15 7.20
N THR A 71 -12.68 -8.41 8.37
CA THR A 71 -11.99 -7.40 9.16
C THR A 71 -10.48 -7.58 9.09
N ILE A 72 -9.76 -6.50 8.80
CA ILE A 72 -8.30 -6.42 8.86
C ILE A 72 -7.90 -5.62 10.11
N PHE A 73 -7.05 -6.22 10.93
CA PHE A 73 -6.37 -5.57 12.05
C PHE A 73 -4.92 -5.27 11.68
N PHE A 74 -4.53 -4.00 11.79
CA PHE A 74 -3.19 -3.52 11.47
C PHE A 74 -2.36 -3.41 12.75
N ASN A 75 -1.23 -4.12 12.79
CA ASN A 75 -0.23 -4.02 13.84
C ASN A 75 0.90 -3.12 13.36
N TYR A 76 0.83 -1.83 13.65
CA TYR A 76 1.83 -0.85 13.23
C TYR A 76 3.14 -1.02 14.01
N ASN A 77 4.28 -0.93 13.31
CA ASN A 77 5.61 -0.94 13.95
C ASN A 77 5.94 0.35 14.72
N GLY A 78 5.08 1.36 14.63
CA GLY A 78 5.29 2.67 15.22
C GLY A 78 3.97 3.35 15.55
N LYS A 79 3.88 4.65 15.30
CA LYS A 79 2.66 5.42 15.61
C LYS A 79 1.46 4.95 14.77
N ILE A 80 0.35 4.69 15.45
CA ILE A 80 -0.95 4.41 14.83
C ILE A 80 -1.47 5.71 14.16
N PRO A 81 -1.89 5.66 12.89
CA PRO A 81 -2.50 6.81 12.22
C PRO A 81 -3.85 7.21 12.85
N GLN A 82 -4.30 8.44 12.58
CA GLN A 82 -5.58 8.95 13.11
C GLN A 82 -6.80 8.16 12.63
N PHE A 83 -6.70 7.49 11.48
CA PHE A 83 -7.75 6.61 10.98
C PHE A 83 -7.76 5.23 11.67
N GLY A 84 -6.90 5.01 12.65
CA GLY A 84 -6.93 3.83 13.51
C GLY A 84 -6.21 2.64 12.89
N ASN A 85 -6.55 1.46 13.40
CA ASN A 85 -5.85 0.21 13.07
C ASN A 85 -6.78 -0.96 12.79
N LYS A 86 -8.06 -0.69 12.54
CA LYS A 86 -9.06 -1.68 12.14
C LYS A 86 -9.78 -1.19 10.90
N ALA A 87 -9.82 -2.03 9.87
CA ALA A 87 -10.62 -1.80 8.69
C ALA A 87 -11.53 -2.98 8.38
N ILE A 88 -12.66 -2.70 7.73
CA ILE A 88 -13.59 -3.70 7.22
C ILE A 88 -13.56 -3.65 5.69
N ILE A 89 -13.45 -4.81 5.06
CA ILE A 89 -13.63 -4.98 3.63
C ILE A 89 -15.14 -5.09 3.38
N HIS A 90 -15.70 -4.13 2.66
CA HIS A 90 -17.09 -4.17 2.26
C HIS A 90 -17.23 -3.83 0.78
N LYS A 91 -17.75 -4.77 0.00
CA LYS A 91 -17.82 -4.69 -1.47
C LYS A 91 -16.42 -4.45 -2.03
N ASN A 92 -16.19 -3.29 -2.65
CA ASN A 92 -14.94 -2.93 -3.28
C ASN A 92 -14.17 -1.85 -2.48
N HIS A 93 -14.46 -1.73 -1.18
CA HIS A 93 -13.88 -0.71 -0.32
C HIS A 93 -13.26 -1.32 0.93
N LEU A 94 -12.14 -0.75 1.36
CA LEU A 94 -11.54 -0.96 2.67
C LEU A 94 -11.85 0.27 3.53
N ILE A 95 -12.62 0.07 4.59
CA ILE A 95 -13.18 1.15 5.41
C ILE A 95 -12.57 1.08 6.80
N TYR A 96 -11.80 2.09 7.19
CA TYR A 96 -11.28 2.20 8.56
C TYR A 96 -12.41 2.59 9.54
N THR A 97 -12.50 1.90 10.68
CA THR A 97 -13.68 1.97 11.58
C THR A 97 -13.40 2.38 13.02
N ASN A 98 -12.15 2.39 13.46
CA ASN A 98 -11.80 2.64 14.87
C ASN A 98 -10.82 3.81 15.09
N GLY A 99 -10.67 4.68 14.09
CA GLY A 99 -9.92 5.92 14.21
C GLY A 99 -10.77 7.13 14.58
N GLU A 100 -10.10 8.22 14.92
CA GLU A 100 -10.67 9.56 15.09
C GLU A 100 -11.12 10.15 13.74
N SER A 101 -10.43 9.78 12.65
CA SER A 101 -10.74 10.22 11.28
C SER A 101 -11.27 9.07 10.43
N ARG A 102 -12.27 9.35 9.58
CA ARG A 102 -12.73 8.39 8.58
C ARG A 102 -11.73 8.29 7.43
N GLU A 103 -11.41 7.08 7.02
CA GLU A 103 -10.60 6.80 5.82
C GLU A 103 -11.22 5.61 5.08
N THR A 104 -11.30 5.72 3.76
CA THR A 104 -11.87 4.68 2.90
C THR A 104 -11.02 4.58 1.64
N LEU A 105 -10.60 3.38 1.30
CA LEU A 105 -9.80 3.11 0.11
C LEU A 105 -10.59 2.21 -0.84
N ASP A 106 -10.45 2.45 -2.14
CA ASP A 106 -10.99 1.60 -3.19
C ASP A 106 -10.04 0.44 -3.47
N ILE A 107 -10.56 -0.78 -3.37
CA ILE A 107 -9.79 -2.00 -3.59
C ILE A 107 -9.69 -2.26 -5.09
N TRP A 108 -8.47 -2.42 -5.61
CA TRP A 108 -8.24 -2.78 -7.02
C TRP A 108 -7.57 -4.14 -7.19
N LEU A 109 -7.04 -4.72 -6.12
CA LEU A 109 -6.62 -6.11 -6.05
C LEU A 109 -7.15 -6.73 -4.77
N ASP A 110 -7.91 -7.82 -4.89
CA ASP A 110 -8.35 -8.65 -3.77
C ASP A 110 -8.13 -10.14 -4.09
N SER A 111 -7.21 -10.76 -3.35
CA SER A 111 -6.94 -12.20 -3.37
C SER A 111 -7.29 -12.87 -2.04
N ILE A 112 -7.92 -12.14 -1.11
CA ILE A 112 -8.27 -12.59 0.24
C ILE A 112 -9.75 -12.98 0.31
N SER A 113 -10.64 -12.23 -0.34
CA SER A 113 -12.09 -12.47 -0.31
C SER A 113 -12.57 -13.50 -1.34
N LYS A 114 -11.67 -14.33 -1.91
CA LYS A 114 -11.98 -15.34 -2.94
C LYS A 114 -12.35 -16.69 -2.37
#